data_AF-A0A7H4PGA0-F1
#
_entry.id   AF-A0A7H4PGA0-F1
#
_cell.length_a   1.000
_cell.length_b   1.000
_cell.length_c   1.000
_cell.angle_alpha   90.00
_cell.angle_beta   90.00
_cell.angle_gamma   90.00
#
_symmetry.space_group_name_H-M   'P 1'
#
loop_
_entity.id
_entity.type
_entity.pdbx_description
1 polymer ?
#
loop_
_entity_poly.entity_id
_entity_poly.type
_entity_poly.pdbx_seq_one_letter_code
_entity_poly.pdbx_strand_id
1 'polypeptide(L)'
;MKPQRIAIVHDKQQYGEGLARAVQDNLKKGGANVVFFDGITAGEKDFSTLVARLKKENIDFVYYGGYHPEMGQILRQSRAAGLKTQFMGPEGVANVSLSNIAGASAEGMLVTKPKNYDQVPANKPIVDAIKAKKQDPSGAFVWTTYAALQSLQAGLNQSEDPG
;
A
#
# COMPACT_ATOMS: atom_id res chain seq x y z
N MET A 1 0.27 -1.60 -17.56
CA MET A 1 1.73 -1.53 -17.74
C MET A 1 2.30 -2.92 -17.44
N LYS A 2 3.29 -3.41 -18.22
CA LYS A 2 4.03 -4.65 -17.91
C LYS A 2 5.48 -4.30 -17.59
N PRO A 3 5.89 -4.28 -16.31
CA PRO A 3 7.24 -3.88 -15.93
C PRO A 3 8.29 -4.89 -16.39
N GLN A 4 9.49 -4.41 -16.71
CA GLN A 4 10.61 -5.20 -17.23
C GLN A 4 11.68 -5.46 -16.16
N ARG A 5 11.83 -4.55 -15.18
CA ARG A 5 12.91 -4.60 -14.18
C ARG A 5 12.36 -4.18 -12.83
N ILE A 6 12.00 -5.18 -12.04
CA ILE A 6 11.29 -4.99 -10.77
C ILE A 6 12.29 -5.01 -9.62
N ALA A 7 12.19 -4.02 -8.72
CA ALA A 7 12.79 -4.09 -7.40
C ALA A 7 11.70 -4.26 -6.33
N ILE A 8 12.04 -4.99 -5.26
CA ILE A 8 11.16 -5.19 -4.12
C ILE A 8 11.89 -4.70 -2.87
N VAL A 9 11.28 -3.79 -2.14
CA VAL A 9 11.87 -3.16 -0.95
C VAL A 9 10.94 -3.35 0.23
N HIS A 10 11.47 -3.55 1.43
CA HIS A 10 10.68 -3.63 2.67
C HIS A 10 11.35 -2.91 3.84
N ASP A 11 10.60 -2.66 4.91
CA ASP A 11 11.07 -1.99 6.15
C ASP A 11 11.60 -2.93 7.25
N LYS A 12 11.80 -4.21 6.90
CA LYS A 12 12.20 -5.32 7.82
C LYS A 12 11.20 -5.60 8.94
N GLN A 13 10.05 -4.93 8.97
CA GLN A 13 9.00 -5.27 9.92
C GLN A 13 8.19 -6.44 9.39
N GLN A 14 7.59 -7.22 10.31
CA GLN A 14 6.84 -8.43 9.96
C GLN A 14 5.77 -8.17 8.89
N TYR A 15 5.05 -7.05 8.99
CA TYR A 15 4.03 -6.65 8.02
C TYR A 15 4.63 -6.36 6.64
N GLY A 16 5.59 -5.43 6.55
CA GLY A 16 6.18 -5.00 5.29
C GLY A 16 6.97 -6.10 4.59
N GLU A 17 7.79 -6.84 5.36
CA GLU A 17 8.58 -7.95 4.83
C GLU A 17 7.70 -9.13 4.38
N GLY A 18 6.69 -9.51 5.16
CA GLY A 18 5.77 -10.60 4.79
C GLY A 18 5.07 -10.33 3.46
N LEU A 19 4.56 -9.11 3.27
CA LEU A 19 3.94 -8.67 2.02
C LEU A 19 4.94 -8.64 0.86
N ALA A 20 6.13 -8.08 1.08
CA ALA A 20 7.17 -8.02 0.06
C ALA A 20 7.59 -9.42 -0.41
N ARG A 21 7.74 -10.39 0.50
CA ARG A 21 8.03 -11.79 0.18
C ARG A 21 6.91 -12.43 -0.64
N ALA A 22 5.65 -12.25 -0.23
CA ALA A 22 4.51 -12.78 -0.97
C ALA A 22 4.43 -12.22 -2.41
N VAL A 23 4.71 -10.93 -2.59
CA VAL A 23 4.78 -10.30 -3.92
C VAL A 23 5.94 -10.87 -4.73
N GLN A 24 7.12 -11.02 -4.12
CA GLN A 24 8.29 -11.60 -4.78
C GLN A 24 8.00 -13.01 -5.31
N ASP A 25 7.41 -13.87 -4.47
CA ASP A 25 7.12 -15.26 -4.83
C ASP A 25 6.11 -15.33 -5.99
N ASN A 26 5.07 -14.50 -5.95
CA ASN A 26 4.08 -14.44 -7.03
C ASN A 26 4.67 -13.91 -8.34
N LEU A 27 5.52 -12.88 -8.28
CA LEU A 27 6.19 -12.34 -9.46
C LEU A 27 7.16 -13.36 -10.08
N LYS A 28 7.93 -14.07 -9.25
CA LYS A 28 8.82 -15.15 -9.71
C LYS A 28 8.05 -16.30 -10.34
N LYS A 29 6.94 -16.74 -9.74
CA LYS A 29 6.03 -17.75 -10.33
C LYS A 29 5.49 -17.30 -11.70
N GLY A 30 5.24 -16.01 -11.86
CA GLY A 30 4.81 -15.40 -13.12
C GLY A 30 5.94 -15.13 -14.12
N GLY A 31 7.19 -15.52 -13.84
CA GLY A 31 8.34 -15.30 -14.72
C GLY A 31 8.80 -13.84 -14.82
N ALA A 32 8.39 -12.97 -13.88
CA ALA A 32 8.80 -11.58 -13.88
C ALA A 32 10.26 -11.42 -13.42
N ASN A 33 10.96 -10.43 -13.98
CA ASN A 33 12.35 -10.14 -13.66
C ASN A 33 12.47 -9.29 -12.39
N VAL A 34 12.62 -9.96 -11.25
CA VAL A 34 12.95 -9.33 -9.96
C VAL A 34 14.47 -9.14 -9.88
N VAL A 35 14.93 -7.91 -10.12
CA VAL A 35 16.37 -7.56 -10.17
C VAL A 35 16.99 -7.61 -8.78
N PHE A 36 16.30 -7.10 -7.76
CA PHE A 36 16.72 -7.24 -6.38
C PHE A 36 15.56 -7.19 -5.39
N PHE A 37 15.82 -7.78 -4.23
CA PHE A 37 14.98 -7.73 -3.04
C PHE A 37 15.85 -7.22 -1.90
N ASP A 38 15.43 -6.16 -1.20
CA ASP A 38 16.26 -5.54 -0.17
C ASP A 38 15.44 -4.90 0.95
N GLY A 39 16.06 -4.74 2.11
CA GLY A 39 15.44 -4.18 3.31
C GLY A 39 16.05 -2.84 3.70
N ILE A 40 15.22 -1.82 3.87
CA ILE A 40 15.58 -0.54 4.50
C ILE A 40 15.31 -0.58 6.02
N THR A 41 15.77 0.44 6.74
CA THR A 41 15.49 0.57 8.18
C THR A 41 14.29 1.50 8.41
N ALA A 42 13.30 1.07 9.18
CA ALA A 42 12.20 1.94 9.57
C ALA A 42 12.71 3.18 10.32
N GLY A 43 12.17 4.36 10.02
CA GLY A 43 12.65 5.64 10.57
C GLY A 43 13.77 6.28 9.74
N GLU A 44 14.37 5.59 8.78
CA GLU A 44 15.38 6.13 7.87
C GLU A 44 14.83 7.31 7.06
N LYS A 45 15.67 8.32 6.87
CA LYS A 45 15.33 9.54 6.13
C LYS A 45 16.17 9.75 4.88
N ASP A 46 17.33 9.09 4.80
CA ASP A 46 18.21 9.14 3.64
C ASP A 46 18.08 7.84 2.85
N PHE A 47 17.50 7.94 1.66
CA PHE A 47 17.34 6.84 0.72
C PHE A 47 18.23 7.01 -0.52
N SER A 48 19.24 7.89 -0.46
CA SER A 48 20.13 8.19 -1.59
C SER A 48 20.79 6.94 -2.15
N THR A 49 21.25 6.01 -1.30
CA THR A 49 21.83 4.72 -1.72
C THR A 49 20.82 3.86 -2.48
N LEU A 50 19.59 3.75 -1.96
CA LEU A 50 18.51 3.01 -2.62
C LEU A 50 18.19 3.64 -3.99
N VAL A 51 18.02 4.97 -4.03
CA VAL A 51 17.70 5.72 -5.25
C VAL A 51 18.81 5.58 -6.29
N ALA A 52 20.08 5.67 -5.89
CA ALA A 52 21.22 5.47 -6.77
C ALA A 52 21.23 4.06 -7.37
N ARG A 53 20.93 3.04 -6.55
CA ARG A 53 20.82 1.65 -7.03
C ARG A 53 19.67 1.48 -8.01
N LEU A 54 18.48 2.01 -7.69
CA LEU A 54 17.32 1.98 -8.59
C LEU A 54 17.65 2.58 -9.97
N LYS A 55 18.37 3.71 -9.98
CA LYS A 55 18.82 4.38 -11.21
C LYS A 55 19.86 3.56 -11.98
N LYS A 56 20.90 3.07 -11.28
CA LYS A 56 21.99 2.28 -11.88
C LYS A 56 21.47 0.98 -12.50
N GLU A 57 20.56 0.32 -11.82
CA GLU A 57 19.95 -0.94 -12.26
C GLU A 57 18.79 -0.73 -13.26
N ASN A 58 18.50 0.53 -13.64
CA ASN A 58 17.42 0.90 -14.55
C ASN A 58 16.06 0.28 -14.15
N ILE A 59 15.70 0.40 -12.87
CA ILE A 59 14.46 -0.15 -12.33
C ILE A 59 13.27 0.67 -12.82
N ASP A 60 12.31 0.00 -13.46
CA ASP A 60 11.09 0.62 -13.98
C ASP A 60 9.87 0.44 -13.06
N PHE A 61 9.93 -0.51 -12.12
CA PHE A 61 8.89 -0.73 -11.13
C PHE A 61 9.44 -1.12 -9.75
N VAL A 62 8.89 -0.53 -8.70
CA VAL A 62 9.21 -0.84 -7.31
C VAL A 62 7.94 -1.23 -6.56
N TYR A 63 7.95 -2.39 -5.91
CA TYR A 63 7.02 -2.68 -4.82
C TYR A 63 7.70 -2.35 -3.48
N TYR A 64 7.04 -1.56 -2.65
CA TYR A 64 7.49 -1.25 -1.30
C TYR A 64 6.50 -1.83 -0.28
N GLY A 65 6.96 -2.77 0.55
CA GLY A 65 6.21 -3.29 1.70
C GLY A 65 6.56 -2.54 2.97
N GLY A 66 5.63 -1.75 3.49
CA GLY A 66 5.83 -0.94 4.70
C GLY A 66 4.79 0.16 4.81
N TYR A 67 5.18 1.27 5.42
CA TYR A 67 4.27 2.37 5.77
C TYR A 67 4.59 3.69 5.07
N HIS A 68 3.64 4.63 5.17
CA HIS A 68 3.72 5.94 4.51
C HIS A 68 4.95 6.82 4.85
N PRO A 69 5.58 6.80 6.05
CA PRO A 69 6.69 7.72 6.34
C PRO A 69 7.91 7.47 5.45
N GLU A 70 8.34 6.22 5.34
CA GLU A 70 9.45 5.79 4.49
C GLU A 70 9.07 5.91 3.01
N MET A 71 7.87 5.45 2.64
CA MET A 71 7.40 5.52 1.26
C MET A 71 7.38 6.96 0.72
N GLY A 72 6.94 7.92 1.53
CA GLY A 72 6.90 9.32 1.13
C GLY A 72 8.30 9.89 0.85
N GLN A 73 9.29 9.51 1.67
CA GLN A 73 10.68 9.91 1.47
C GLN A 73 11.31 9.26 0.24
N ILE A 74 11.08 7.96 0.04
CA ILE A 74 11.54 7.22 -1.15
C ILE A 74 11.02 7.88 -2.42
N LEU A 75 9.73 8.20 -2.49
CA LEU A 75 9.12 8.87 -3.64
C LEU A 75 9.78 10.22 -3.91
N ARG A 76 9.88 11.07 -2.88
CA ARG A 76 10.43 12.42 -3.00
C ARG A 76 11.86 12.40 -3.52
N GLN A 77 12.70 11.55 -2.96
CA GLN A 77 14.11 11.44 -3.35
C GLN A 77 14.26 10.80 -4.74
N SER A 78 13.45 9.80 -5.07
CA SER A 78 13.44 9.18 -6.40
C SER A 78 13.09 10.19 -7.50
N ARG A 79 12.04 11.00 -7.29
CA ARG A 79 11.63 12.03 -8.25
C ARG A 79 12.66 13.14 -8.35
N ALA A 80 13.24 13.59 -7.24
CA ALA A 80 14.32 14.57 -7.23
C ALA A 80 15.55 14.09 -8.03
N ALA A 81 15.85 12.78 -8.02
CA ALA A 81 16.92 12.17 -8.81
C ALA A 81 16.57 11.89 -10.28
N GLY A 82 15.36 12.26 -10.71
CA GLY A 82 14.86 12.13 -12.08
C GLY A 82 14.33 10.73 -12.44
N LEU A 83 14.07 9.85 -11.47
CA LEU A 83 13.55 8.52 -11.76
C LEU A 83 12.08 8.59 -12.21
N LYS A 84 11.78 7.90 -13.32
CA LYS A 84 10.42 7.68 -13.83
C LYS A 84 9.81 6.35 -13.37
N THR A 85 10.49 5.66 -12.45
CA THR A 85 10.06 4.39 -11.87
C THR A 85 8.64 4.47 -11.33
N GLN A 86 7.82 3.48 -11.68
CA GLN A 86 6.49 3.30 -11.12
C GLN A 86 6.62 2.69 -9.72
N PHE A 87 5.93 3.26 -8.74
CA PHE A 87 5.93 2.74 -7.38
C PHE A 87 4.57 2.15 -7.01
N MET A 88 4.61 1.09 -6.21
CA MET A 88 3.43 0.43 -5.65
C MET A 88 3.68 0.04 -4.19
N GLY A 89 2.65 0.11 -3.34
CA GLY A 89 2.73 -0.38 -1.96
C GLY A 89 1.40 -0.90 -1.43
N PRO A 90 1.37 -1.44 -0.19
CA PRO A 90 0.17 -1.93 0.46
C PRO A 90 -0.70 -0.80 1.01
N GLU A 91 -1.87 -1.11 1.54
CA GLU A 91 -2.79 -0.14 2.13
C GLU A 91 -2.16 0.71 3.23
N GLY A 92 -1.15 0.18 3.94
CA GLY A 92 -0.38 0.91 4.95
C GLY A 92 0.33 2.18 4.44
N VAL A 93 0.50 2.33 3.12
CA VAL A 93 1.04 3.54 2.50
C VAL A 93 -0.04 4.54 2.06
N ALA A 94 -1.29 4.10 1.88
CA ALA A 94 -2.40 4.94 1.43
C ALA A 94 -2.98 5.77 2.58
N ASN A 95 -2.24 6.82 2.97
CA ASN A 95 -2.63 7.78 3.99
C ASN A 95 -2.46 9.21 3.48
N VAL A 96 -3.29 10.15 3.95
CA VAL A 96 -3.14 11.59 3.66
C VAL A 96 -1.73 12.12 3.98
N SER A 97 -1.10 11.58 5.02
CA SER A 97 0.28 11.90 5.41
C SER A 97 1.30 11.54 4.34
N LEU A 98 1.04 10.55 3.48
CA LEU A 98 1.92 10.24 2.35
C LEU A 98 2.04 11.45 1.41
N SER A 99 0.89 12.03 1.05
CA SER A 99 0.84 13.19 0.15
C SER A 99 1.50 14.41 0.78
N ASN A 100 1.37 14.59 2.11
CA ASN A 100 2.05 15.66 2.83
C ASN A 100 3.58 15.52 2.80
N ILE A 101 4.10 14.29 2.83
CA ILE A 101 5.55 14.02 2.82
C ILE A 101 6.13 14.10 1.40
N ALA A 102 5.45 13.47 0.43
CA ALA A 102 5.93 13.31 -0.93
C ALA A 102 5.54 14.46 -1.86
N GLY A 103 4.50 15.24 -1.52
CA GLY A 103 3.93 16.27 -2.39
C GLY A 103 3.52 15.69 -3.74
N ALA A 104 3.86 16.40 -4.82
CA ALA A 104 3.64 15.95 -6.20
C ALA A 104 4.31 14.60 -6.53
N SER A 105 5.30 14.17 -5.75
CA SER A 105 5.98 12.88 -5.98
C SER A 105 5.09 11.66 -5.69
N ALA A 106 3.99 11.84 -4.96
CA ALA A 106 2.99 10.79 -4.74
C ALA A 106 2.12 10.52 -5.96
N GLU A 107 2.09 11.44 -6.93
CA GLU A 107 1.24 11.31 -8.10
C GLU A 107 1.61 10.07 -8.92
N GLY A 108 0.58 9.32 -9.33
CA GLY A 108 0.74 8.08 -10.07
C GLY A 108 1.18 6.87 -9.24
N MET A 109 1.43 6.99 -7.94
CA MET A 109 1.69 5.83 -7.09
C MET A 109 0.50 4.87 -7.09
N LEU A 110 0.77 3.57 -7.26
CA LEU A 110 -0.23 2.52 -7.13
C LEU A 110 -0.32 2.05 -5.69
N VAL A 111 -1.52 1.69 -5.23
CA VAL A 111 -1.68 1.08 -3.91
C VAL A 111 -2.63 -0.11 -4.02
N THR A 112 -2.27 -1.25 -3.42
CA THR A 112 -3.26 -2.28 -3.13
C THR A 112 -4.10 -1.80 -1.97
N LYS A 113 -5.22 -1.17 -2.27
CA LYS A 113 -6.29 -0.97 -1.28
C LYS A 113 -7.42 -1.97 -1.57
N PRO A 114 -8.18 -2.35 -0.54
CA PRO A 114 -9.48 -2.98 -0.76
C PRO A 114 -10.29 -2.16 -1.78
N LYS A 115 -11.20 -2.82 -2.51
CA LYS A 115 -12.09 -2.15 -3.48
C LYS A 115 -12.68 -0.89 -2.82
N ASN A 116 -12.89 0.19 -3.58
CA ASN A 116 -13.57 1.38 -3.07
C ASN A 116 -15.00 1.00 -2.68
N TYR A 117 -15.18 0.53 -1.44
CA TYR A 117 -16.44 0.02 -0.95
C TYR A 117 -17.46 1.15 -0.79
N ASP A 118 -17.00 2.38 -0.61
CA ASP A 118 -17.81 3.60 -0.67
C ASP A 118 -18.42 3.86 -2.06
N GLN A 119 -17.84 3.29 -3.11
CA GLN A 119 -18.34 3.40 -4.48
C GLN A 119 -19.20 2.20 -4.90
N VAL A 120 -19.41 1.22 -4.02
CA VAL A 120 -20.33 0.11 -4.25
C VAL A 120 -21.76 0.60 -4.04
N PRO A 121 -22.68 0.47 -5.02
CA PRO A 121 -24.04 1.01 -4.89
C PRO A 121 -24.79 0.54 -3.64
N ALA A 122 -24.60 -0.72 -3.25
CA ALA A 122 -25.21 -1.30 -2.04
C ALA A 122 -24.79 -0.62 -0.73
N ASN A 123 -23.62 0.03 -0.72
CA ASN A 123 -23.06 0.68 0.46
C ASN A 123 -23.43 2.17 0.60
N LYS A 124 -24.17 2.73 -0.38
CA LYS A 124 -24.58 4.14 -0.38
C LYS A 124 -25.28 4.59 0.92
N PRO A 125 -26.17 3.81 1.56
CA PRO A 125 -26.77 4.22 2.84
C PRO A 125 -25.74 4.43 3.96
N ILE A 126 -24.69 3.62 3.99
CA ILE A 126 -23.60 3.71 4.97
C ILE A 126 -22.76 4.96 4.68
N VAL A 127 -22.43 5.23 3.40
CA VAL A 127 -21.74 6.45 2.96
C VAL A 127 -22.50 7.69 3.42
N ASP A 128 -23.81 7.74 3.17
CA ASP A 128 -24.64 8.90 3.50
C ASP A 128 -24.72 9.10 5.02
N ALA A 129 -24.81 8.02 5.81
CA ALA A 129 -24.81 8.08 7.28
C ALA A 129 -23.49 8.59 7.86
N ILE A 130 -22.35 8.21 7.29
CA ILE A 130 -21.01 8.68 7.71
C ILE A 130 -20.84 10.16 7.34
N LYS A 131 -21.24 10.55 6.12
CA LYS A 131 -21.20 11.96 5.68
C LYS A 131 -22.11 12.86 6.50
N ALA A 132 -23.28 12.38 6.92
CA ALA A 132 -24.18 13.12 7.81
C ALA A 132 -23.53 13.44 9.17
N LYS A 133 -22.58 12.62 9.62
CA LYS A 133 -21.74 12.85 10.81
C LYS A 133 -20.49 13.69 10.54
N LYS A 134 -20.33 14.24 9.33
CA LYS A 134 -19.14 14.98 8.87
C LYS A 134 -17.84 14.19 8.95
N GLN A 135 -17.91 12.87 8.81
CA GLN A 135 -16.75 11.96 8.79
C GLN A 135 -16.43 11.55 7.34
N ASP A 136 -15.19 11.14 7.08
CA ASP A 136 -14.75 10.68 5.76
C ASP A 136 -14.99 9.17 5.57
N PRO A 137 -15.91 8.75 4.67
CA PRO A 137 -16.17 7.34 4.39
C PRO A 137 -15.17 6.71 3.41
N SER A 138 -14.23 7.47 2.83
CA SER A 138 -13.36 6.98 1.75
C SER A 138 -12.24 6.05 2.24
N GLY A 139 -11.94 6.06 3.54
CA GLY A 139 -10.91 5.23 4.15
C GLY A 139 -11.25 3.74 4.08
N ALA A 140 -10.33 2.93 3.53
CA ALA A 140 -10.52 1.48 3.43
C ALA A 140 -10.83 0.80 4.79
N PHE A 141 -10.24 1.31 5.88
CA PHE A 141 -10.46 0.80 7.23
C PHE A 141 -11.90 1.00 7.75
N VAL A 142 -12.61 2.03 7.29
CA VAL A 142 -14.03 2.22 7.63
C VAL A 142 -14.84 1.00 7.24
N TRP A 143 -14.59 0.49 6.03
CA TRP A 143 -15.33 -0.61 5.44
C TRP A 143 -14.91 -1.97 5.97
N THR A 144 -13.61 -2.19 6.19
CA THR A 144 -13.14 -3.44 6.78
C THR A 144 -13.55 -3.57 8.24
N THR A 145 -13.58 -2.48 9.01
CA THR A 145 -14.15 -2.46 10.37
C THR A 145 -15.65 -2.70 10.37
N TYR A 146 -16.39 -2.08 9.44
CA TYR A 146 -17.84 -2.32 9.31
C TYR A 146 -18.14 -3.79 8.96
N ALA A 147 -17.41 -4.37 8.01
CA ALA A 147 -17.53 -5.78 7.65
C ALA A 147 -17.16 -6.71 8.80
N ALA A 148 -16.15 -6.40 9.60
CA ALA A 148 -15.79 -7.17 10.78
C ALA A 148 -16.92 -7.19 11.83
N LEU A 149 -17.60 -6.05 12.06
CA LEU A 149 -18.76 -5.98 12.94
C LEU A 149 -19.94 -6.79 12.39
N GLN A 150 -20.18 -6.77 11.08
CA GLN A 150 -21.21 -7.59 10.46
C GLN A 150 -20.91 -9.10 10.59
N SER A 151 -19.65 -9.52 10.39
CA SER A 151 -19.23 -10.90 10.59
C SER A 151 -19.37 -11.35 12.04
N LEU A 152 -19.03 -10.48 13.00
CA LEU A 152 -19.23 -10.76 14.43
C LEU A 152 -20.73 -10.88 14.77
N GLN A 153 -21.57 -9.98 14.28
CA GLN A 153 -23.01 -10.03 14.47
C GLN A 153 -23.64 -11.27 13.83
N ALA A 154 -23.19 -11.65 12.63
CA ALA A 154 -23.63 -12.88 11.97
C ALA A 154 -23.22 -14.13 12.76
N GLY A 155 -22.00 -14.14 13.33
CA GLY A 155 -21.53 -15.20 14.22
C GLY A 155 -22.33 -15.30 15.53
N LEU A 156 -22.66 -14.16 16.15
CA LEU A 156 -23.47 -14.10 17.37
C LEU A 156 -24.94 -14.50 17.12
N ASN A 157 -25.50 -14.13 15.98
CA ASN A 157 -26.86 -14.54 15.60
C ASN A 157 -26.94 -16.01 15.17
N GLN A 158 -25.82 -16.63 14.78
CA GLN A 158 -25.73 -18.08 14.56
C GLN A 158 -25.42 -18.85 15.84
N SER A 159 -24.92 -18.18 16.89
CA SER A 159 -24.64 -18.79 18.20
C SER A 159 -25.76 -18.60 19.22
N GLU A 160 -26.99 -18.28 18.80
CA GLU A 160 -28.17 -18.60 19.60
C GLU A 160 -28.43 -20.11 19.55
N ASP A 161 -27.49 -20.89 20.09
CA ASP A 161 -27.75 -22.28 20.48
C ASP A 161 -27.95 -22.30 22.01
N PRO A 162 -29.20 -22.42 22.49
CA PRO A 162 -29.48 -22.72 23.88
C PRO A 162 -29.41 -24.24 24.07
N GLY A 163 -28.23 -24.78 24.38
CA GLY A 163 -28.09 -26.20 24.77
C GLY A 163 -26.71 -26.80 24.58
#